data_AF-A0A928ZW15-F1
#
_entry.id   AF-A0A928ZW15-F1
#
_cell.length_a   1.000
_cell.length_b   1.000
_cell.length_c   1.000
_cell.angle_alpha   90.00
_cell.angle_beta   90.00
_cell.angle_gamma   90.00
#
_symmetry.space_group_name_H-M   'P 1'
#
loop_
_entity.id
_entity.type
_entity.pdbx_description
1 polymer ?
#
loop_
_entity_poly.entity_id
_entity_poly.type
_entity_poly.pdbx_seq_one_letter_code
_entity_poly.pdbx_strand_id
1 'polypeptide(L)'
;MSSDAAENTNTTTKSSGSSGRSQKKGATSSESNSGGIVKAQKHDIIVLHDHSRVVETDTLPNNRPITVSDVDVVHSLSSAGIRPVMSDNFEIASTDHLPGHRPVAVSTLVVSDLDTLPGHRPIASNDIDDDPVALMGYLD
;
A
#
# COMPACT_ATOMS: atom_id res chain seq x y z
N MET A 1 35.99 -2.51 33.77
CA MET A 1 35.88 -1.10 34.20
C MET A 1 34.41 -0.73 34.14
N SER A 2 33.92 -0.21 35.26
CA SER A 2 32.52 -0.02 35.62
C SER A 2 31.98 1.35 35.18
N SER A 3 30.64 1.46 35.27
CA SER A 3 29.76 2.64 35.46
C SER A 3 28.84 2.91 34.26
N ASP A 4 27.57 2.50 34.28
CA ASP A 4 26.40 2.96 35.08
C ASP A 4 25.77 4.29 34.62
N ALA A 5 24.48 4.16 34.29
CA ALA A 5 23.34 5.01 34.65
C ALA A 5 23.35 6.51 34.33
N ALA A 6 22.32 6.98 33.60
CA ALA A 6 21.17 7.61 34.25
C ALA A 6 20.10 8.06 33.23
N GLU A 7 18.87 7.73 33.60
CA GLU A 7 17.57 8.13 33.09
C GLU A 7 17.23 9.60 33.40
N ASN A 8 16.14 10.08 32.80
CA ASN A 8 15.12 10.93 33.43
C ASN A 8 14.91 12.38 32.89
N THR A 9 13.90 12.47 32.01
CA THR A 9 12.68 13.31 32.12
C THR A 9 12.65 14.85 32.08
N ASN A 10 11.57 15.28 31.40
CA ASN A 10 10.53 16.21 31.84
C ASN A 10 10.61 17.72 31.54
N THR A 11 9.69 18.10 30.65
CA THR A 11 8.63 19.11 30.85
C THR A 11 8.95 20.58 31.09
N THR A 12 8.52 21.37 30.09
CA THR A 12 7.54 22.47 30.19
C THR A 12 8.02 23.85 30.66
N THR A 13 7.56 24.84 29.89
CA THR A 13 6.97 26.14 30.27
C THR A 13 7.71 27.43 29.85
N LYS A 14 7.02 28.14 28.95
CA LYS A 14 6.51 29.52 29.07
C LYS A 14 7.38 30.76 28.79
N SER A 15 6.64 31.71 28.21
CA SER A 15 6.75 33.19 28.23
C SER A 15 7.70 33.78 27.20
N SER A 16 7.43 34.89 26.50
CA SER A 16 6.55 36.05 26.66
C SER A 16 6.46 36.73 25.25
N GLY A 17 5.58 37.65 24.86
CA GLY A 17 4.90 38.72 25.59
C GLY A 17 3.88 39.46 24.70
N SER A 18 3.42 40.60 25.22
CA SER A 18 2.11 41.24 25.10
C SER A 18 1.89 42.27 23.98
N SER A 19 0.64 42.44 23.54
CA SER A 19 -0.15 43.70 23.55
C SER A 19 -1.54 43.40 22.97
N GLY A 20 -2.66 43.79 23.58
CA GLY A 20 -3.24 45.13 23.50
C GLY A 20 -4.70 45.00 23.02
N ARG A 21 -5.64 45.48 23.83
CA ARG A 21 -7.07 45.16 23.88
C ARG A 21 -7.92 45.88 22.82
N SER A 22 -8.89 45.20 22.21
CA SER A 22 -10.14 45.81 21.71
C SER A 22 -11.28 44.79 21.71
N GLN A 23 -12.26 45.04 22.57
CA GLN A 23 -13.49 44.26 22.64
C GLN A 23 -14.42 44.67 21.50
N LYS A 24 -14.85 43.70 20.68
CA LYS A 24 -16.06 43.84 19.87
C LYS A 24 -16.99 42.68 20.19
N LYS A 25 -18.01 42.98 21.02
CA LYS A 25 -19.19 42.13 21.19
C LYS A 25 -19.86 41.97 19.82
N GLY A 26 -20.07 40.74 19.38
CA GLY A 26 -20.83 40.42 18.19
C GLY A 26 -21.27 38.97 18.26
N ALA A 27 -22.55 38.78 18.60
CA ALA A 27 -23.33 37.56 18.47
C ALA A 27 -22.69 36.24 18.96
N THR A 28 -23.11 35.82 20.15
CA THR A 28 -23.32 34.39 20.41
C THR A 28 -24.36 33.87 19.42
N SER A 29 -23.94 33.47 18.21
CA SER A 29 -24.70 32.53 17.41
C SER A 29 -24.34 31.14 17.92
N SER A 30 -25.31 30.55 18.62
CA SER A 30 -25.33 29.12 18.91
C SER A 30 -25.20 28.35 17.60
N GLU A 31 -24.01 27.86 17.28
CA GLU A 31 -23.90 26.78 16.31
C GLU A 31 -24.14 25.49 17.06
N SER A 32 -25.38 25.05 16.87
CA SER A 32 -25.96 23.80 17.26
C SER A 32 -24.93 22.68 17.26
N ASN A 33 -24.73 22.12 18.44
CA ASN A 33 -24.19 20.78 18.64
C ASN A 33 -25.24 19.75 18.14
N SER A 34 -25.70 19.92 16.90
CA SER A 34 -26.48 18.95 16.17
C SER A 34 -25.47 18.19 15.33
N GLY A 35 -25.26 16.91 15.62
CA GLY A 35 -24.59 15.96 14.73
C GLY A 35 -25.38 15.80 13.43
N GLY A 36 -25.50 16.89 12.68
CA GLY A 36 -26.16 16.96 11.40
C GLY A 36 -25.22 16.40 10.33
N ILE A 37 -25.78 15.55 9.48
CA ILE A 37 -25.08 14.97 8.34
C ILE A 37 -24.73 16.12 7.39
N VAL A 38 -23.46 16.56 7.42
CA VAL A 38 -22.94 17.53 6.46
C VAL A 38 -22.85 16.81 5.11
N LYS A 39 -23.53 17.33 4.09
CA LYS A 39 -23.47 16.74 2.75
C LYS A 39 -22.06 16.95 2.19
N ALA A 40 -21.34 15.86 1.90
CA ALA A 40 -20.02 15.91 1.31
C ALA A 40 -20.05 16.63 -0.05
N GLN A 41 -18.92 17.22 -0.46
CA GLN A 41 -18.79 17.78 -1.80
C GLN A 41 -18.93 16.64 -2.82
N LYS A 42 -19.60 16.93 -3.96
CA LYS A 42 -19.91 15.91 -4.97
C LYS A 42 -18.59 15.33 -5.52
N HIS A 43 -18.44 14.00 -5.47
CA HIS A 43 -17.24 13.22 -5.85
C HIS A 43 -16.03 13.26 -4.91
N ASP A 44 -16.23 13.58 -3.63
CA ASP A 44 -15.16 13.43 -2.64
C ASP A 44 -14.90 11.95 -2.29
N ILE A 45 -13.69 11.66 -1.82
CA ILE A 45 -13.29 10.33 -1.34
C ILE A 45 -13.80 10.17 0.09
N ILE A 46 -14.74 9.25 0.27
CA ILE A 46 -15.28 8.89 1.59
C ILE A 46 -14.43 7.75 2.15
N VAL A 47 -13.87 7.95 3.34
CA VAL A 47 -13.13 6.91 4.08
C VAL A 47 -14.07 6.27 5.09
N LEU A 48 -14.27 4.96 4.99
CA LEU A 48 -15.09 4.18 5.92
C LEU A 48 -14.29 3.78 7.17
N HIS A 49 -14.97 3.19 8.14
CA HIS A 49 -14.37 2.71 9.40
C HIS A 49 -13.31 1.61 9.19
N ASP A 50 -13.39 0.87 8.08
CA ASP A 50 -12.46 -0.20 7.70
C ASP A 50 -11.30 0.33 6.85
N HIS A 51 -11.14 1.65 6.76
CA HIS A 51 -10.16 2.36 5.91
C HIS A 51 -10.36 2.15 4.39
N SER A 52 -11.48 1.55 3.97
CA SER A 52 -11.82 1.51 2.55
C SER A 52 -12.15 2.93 2.06
N ARG A 53 -11.66 3.25 0.85
CA ARG A 53 -11.87 4.55 0.20
C ARG A 53 -12.91 4.37 -0.90
N VAL A 54 -14.00 5.10 -0.83
CA VAL A 54 -15.14 4.97 -1.74
C VAL A 54 -15.46 6.31 -2.37
N VAL A 55 -15.84 6.31 -3.65
CA VAL A 55 -16.25 7.50 -4.40
C VAL A 55 -17.61 7.23 -5.04
N GLU A 56 -18.51 8.21 -4.96
CA GLU A 56 -19.75 8.21 -5.74
C GLU A 56 -19.45 8.53 -7.20
N THR A 57 -19.89 7.64 -8.11
CA THR A 57 -19.67 7.80 -9.55
C THR A 57 -20.98 7.99 -10.30
N ASP A 58 -21.00 8.92 -11.26
CA ASP A 58 -22.13 9.16 -12.16
C ASP A 58 -22.14 8.20 -13.36
N THR A 59 -21.09 7.37 -13.53
CA THR A 59 -20.93 6.47 -14.68
C THR A 59 -21.64 5.13 -14.52
N LEU A 60 -21.99 4.75 -13.29
CA LEU A 60 -22.73 3.52 -13.01
C LEU A 60 -24.23 3.82 -12.78
N PRO A 61 -25.13 2.90 -13.16
CA PRO A 61 -26.55 3.03 -12.84
C PRO A 61 -26.78 3.26 -11.35
N ASN A 62 -27.70 4.18 -11.01
CA ASN A 62 -28.05 4.56 -9.65
C ASN A 62 -26.90 5.11 -8.79
N ASN A 63 -25.89 5.72 -9.43
CA ASN A 63 -24.75 6.34 -8.75
C ASN A 63 -24.06 5.41 -7.74
N ARG A 64 -24.00 4.11 -8.05
CA ARG A 64 -23.46 3.09 -7.15
C ARG A 64 -22.02 3.44 -6.75
N PRO A 65 -21.72 3.60 -5.44
CA PRO A 65 -20.38 3.91 -4.99
C PRO A 65 -19.38 2.83 -5.38
N ILE A 66 -18.16 3.23 -5.70
CA ILE A 66 -17.05 2.35 -6.09
C ILE A 66 -15.86 2.55 -5.17
N THR A 67 -15.13 1.47 -4.89
CA THR A 67 -13.90 1.51 -4.10
C THR A 67 -12.72 1.97 -4.96
N VAL A 68 -11.84 2.79 -4.39
CA VAL A 68 -10.58 3.20 -5.03
C VAL A 68 -9.54 2.09 -4.84
N SER A 69 -8.84 1.73 -5.90
CA SER A 69 -7.72 0.78 -5.88
C SER A 69 -6.37 1.49 -5.86
N ASP A 70 -5.34 0.89 -5.24
CA ASP A 70 -3.97 1.43 -5.18
C ASP A 70 -3.11 1.07 -6.43
N VAL A 71 -3.74 0.84 -7.58
CA VAL A 71 -3.04 0.46 -8.81
C VAL A 71 -2.69 1.70 -9.62
N ASP A 72 -1.45 1.80 -10.09
CA ASP A 72 -0.99 2.89 -10.95
C ASP A 72 -1.16 2.57 -12.45
N VAL A 73 -1.83 3.46 -13.17
CA VAL A 73 -2.13 3.32 -14.60
C VAL A 73 -1.09 4.11 -15.39
N VAL A 74 -0.16 3.41 -16.05
CA VAL A 74 0.93 4.03 -16.80
C VAL A 74 0.58 4.32 -18.26
N HIS A 75 -0.34 3.54 -18.84
CA HIS A 75 -0.75 3.69 -20.22
C HIS A 75 -2.17 3.16 -20.45
N SER A 76 -2.75 3.41 -21.62
CA SER A 76 -4.01 2.79 -22.03
C SER A 76 -3.91 2.33 -23.48
N LEU A 77 -4.14 1.04 -23.70
CA LEU A 77 -4.22 0.48 -25.04
C LEU A 77 -5.58 0.80 -25.66
N SER A 78 -5.63 1.21 -26.92
CA SER A 78 -6.86 1.57 -27.64
C SER A 78 -7.25 0.59 -28.76
N SER A 79 -6.35 -0.29 -29.17
CA SER A 79 -6.54 -1.21 -30.31
C SER A 79 -7.61 -2.28 -30.10
N ALA A 80 -7.97 -2.58 -28.85
CA ALA A 80 -8.96 -3.59 -28.48
C ALA A 80 -9.96 -3.04 -27.44
N GLY A 81 -10.37 -1.79 -27.63
CA GLY A 81 -11.06 -0.96 -26.63
C GLY A 81 -10.07 -0.25 -25.70
N ILE A 82 -10.56 0.70 -24.90
CA ILE A 82 -9.74 1.42 -23.89
C ILE A 82 -9.47 0.46 -22.73
N ARG A 83 -8.25 -0.10 -22.69
CA ARG A 83 -7.78 -1.03 -21.66
C ARG A 83 -6.61 -0.41 -20.90
N PRO A 84 -6.73 -0.15 -19.59
CA PRO A 84 -5.63 0.39 -18.82
C PRO A 84 -4.48 -0.61 -18.75
N VAL A 85 -3.26 -0.09 -18.83
CA VAL A 85 -2.01 -0.82 -18.63
C VAL A 85 -1.44 -0.34 -17.29
N MET A 86 -1.26 -1.28 -16.38
CA MET A 86 -0.82 -1.02 -15.02
C MET A 86 0.69 -1.17 -14.89
N SER A 87 1.30 -0.46 -13.96
CA SER A 87 2.69 -0.71 -13.56
C SER A 87 2.80 -2.04 -12.81
N ASP A 88 3.85 -2.81 -13.07
CA ASP A 88 4.22 -3.99 -12.30
C ASP A 88 5.75 -4.13 -12.27
N ASN A 89 6.27 -4.89 -11.31
CA ASN A 89 7.70 -5.18 -11.14
C ASN A 89 8.13 -6.46 -11.86
N PHE A 90 7.29 -6.98 -12.76
CA PHE A 90 7.53 -8.21 -13.49
C PHE A 90 8.58 -8.04 -14.59
N GLU A 91 9.69 -8.78 -14.50
CA GLU A 91 10.81 -8.68 -15.45
C GLU A 91 10.71 -9.73 -16.57
N ILE A 92 10.79 -9.26 -17.81
CA ILE A 92 10.76 -10.09 -19.02
C ILE A 92 12.19 -10.22 -19.55
N ALA A 93 12.70 -11.46 -19.61
CA ALA A 93 14.03 -11.76 -20.14
C ALA A 93 14.07 -11.64 -21.68
N SER A 94 13.03 -12.15 -22.37
CA SER A 94 12.93 -12.04 -23.81
C SER A 94 11.52 -12.35 -24.33
N THR A 95 11.16 -11.79 -25.48
CA THR A 95 9.92 -12.10 -26.21
C THR A 95 10.16 -12.87 -27.50
N ASP A 96 11.38 -12.86 -28.05
CA ASP A 96 11.61 -13.21 -29.46
C ASP A 96 12.06 -14.66 -29.68
N HIS A 97 12.39 -15.37 -28.60
CA HIS A 97 12.85 -16.76 -28.68
C HIS A 97 11.72 -17.76 -29.00
N LEU A 98 10.46 -17.40 -28.73
CA LEU A 98 9.31 -18.28 -28.92
C LEU A 98 8.39 -17.76 -30.04
N PRO A 99 7.79 -18.65 -30.83
CA PRO A 99 6.88 -18.25 -31.91
C PRO A 99 5.68 -17.49 -31.37
N GLY A 100 5.35 -16.39 -32.05
CA GLY A 100 4.25 -15.49 -31.66
C GLY A 100 4.63 -14.49 -30.56
N HIS A 101 5.92 -14.17 -30.42
CA HIS A 101 6.45 -13.21 -29.44
C HIS A 101 6.01 -13.49 -28.00
N ARG A 102 6.06 -14.77 -27.59
CA ARG A 102 5.63 -15.19 -26.25
C ARG A 102 6.68 -14.75 -25.22
N PRO A 103 6.33 -13.92 -24.22
CA PRO A 103 7.28 -13.45 -23.22
C PRO A 103 7.79 -14.61 -22.35
N VAL A 104 9.10 -14.60 -22.11
CA VAL A 104 9.81 -15.46 -21.16
C VAL A 104 10.22 -14.58 -19.99
N ALA A 105 9.73 -14.90 -18.80
CA ALA A 105 10.00 -14.15 -17.58
C ALA A 105 11.30 -14.58 -16.91
N VAL A 106 11.90 -13.66 -16.15
CA VAL A 106 13.00 -14.01 -15.23
C VAL A 106 12.42 -14.77 -14.04
N SER A 107 13.07 -15.87 -13.66
CA SER A 107 12.75 -16.60 -12.43
C SER A 107 13.69 -16.13 -11.32
N THR A 108 13.16 -15.84 -10.14
CA THR A 108 13.95 -15.57 -8.93
C THR A 108 14.33 -16.86 -8.19
N LEU A 109 13.91 -18.04 -8.68
CA LEU A 109 14.24 -19.33 -8.08
C LEU A 109 15.72 -19.64 -8.30
N VAL A 110 16.43 -19.94 -7.22
CA VAL A 110 17.81 -20.44 -7.28
C VAL A 110 17.77 -21.92 -7.62
N VAL A 111 18.16 -22.24 -8.85
CA VAL A 111 18.30 -23.61 -9.35
C VAL A 111 19.79 -23.94 -9.40
N SER A 112 20.18 -25.13 -8.95
CA SER A 112 21.58 -25.55 -9.08
C SER A 112 21.86 -26.07 -10.50
N ASP A 113 22.95 -25.62 -11.10
CA ASP A 113 23.45 -26.07 -12.40
C ASP A 113 24.13 -27.43 -12.28
N LEU A 114 23.34 -28.47 -12.01
CA LEU A 114 23.80 -29.85 -11.92
C LEU A 114 23.53 -30.58 -13.24
N ASP A 115 24.47 -30.48 -14.18
CA ASP A 115 24.44 -31.15 -15.49
C ASP A 115 24.62 -32.69 -15.41
N THR A 116 24.68 -33.23 -14.19
CA THR A 116 24.89 -34.67 -13.95
C THR A 116 23.61 -35.50 -14.04
N LEU A 117 22.43 -34.86 -14.05
CA LEU A 117 21.16 -35.58 -14.15
C LEU A 117 20.79 -35.83 -15.62
N PRO A 118 20.25 -37.03 -15.96
CA PRO A 118 19.83 -37.34 -17.31
C PRO A 118 18.70 -36.40 -17.77
N GLY A 119 18.94 -35.71 -18.89
CA GLY A 119 17.97 -34.80 -19.49
C GLY A 119 17.94 -33.39 -18.86
N HIS A 120 19.04 -32.93 -18.25
CA HIS A 120 19.21 -31.57 -17.73
C HIS A 120 18.04 -31.15 -16.82
N ARG A 121 17.64 -32.03 -15.90
CA ARG A 121 16.52 -31.77 -14.98
C ARG A 121 16.97 -30.78 -13.91
N PRO A 122 16.35 -29.59 -13.80
CA PRO A 122 16.69 -28.63 -12.77
C PRO A 122 16.33 -29.17 -11.38
N ILE A 123 17.19 -28.94 -10.41
CA ILE A 123 16.97 -29.25 -8.99
C ILE A 123 17.20 -27.98 -8.16
N ALA A 124 16.34 -27.76 -7.17
CA ALA A 124 16.51 -26.71 -6.18
C ALA A 124 17.32 -27.23 -4.98
N SER A 125 17.85 -26.32 -4.15
CA SER A 125 18.46 -26.74 -2.88
C SER A 125 17.41 -27.36 -1.96
N ASN A 126 17.82 -28.38 -1.21
CA ASN A 126 17.03 -28.91 -0.10
C ASN A 126 17.33 -28.18 1.22
N ASP A 127 18.26 -27.21 1.19
CA ASP A 127 18.52 -26.37 2.35
C ASP A 127 17.29 -25.49 2.58
N ILE A 128 16.57 -25.79 3.66
CA ILE A 128 15.47 -24.97 4.14
C ILE A 128 16.10 -23.88 5.00
N ASP A 129 15.79 -22.61 4.72
CA ASP A 129 16.33 -21.46 5.46
C ASP A 129 15.88 -21.41 6.93
N ASP A 130 14.92 -22.26 7.32
CA ASP A 130 14.40 -22.39 8.67
C ASP A 130 15.30 -23.29 9.53
N ASP A 131 15.58 -22.84 10.76
CA ASP A 131 16.36 -23.60 11.73
C ASP A 131 15.72 -25.00 11.94
N PRO A 132 16.42 -26.10 11.59
CA PRO A 132 15.89 -27.45 11.75
C PRO A 132 15.49 -27.75 13.20
N VAL A 133 16.04 -27.03 14.18
CA VAL A 133 15.64 -27.11 15.59
C VAL A 133 14.20 -26.62 15.80
N ALA A 134 13.79 -25.54 15.12
CA ALA A 134 12.44 -25.02 15.21
C ALA A 134 11.41 -26.01 14.63
N LEU A 135 11.75 -26.67 13.52
CA LEU A 135 10.88 -27.66 12.88
C LEU A 135 10.75 -28.96 13.70
N MET A 136 11.83 -29.36 14.38
CA MET A 136 11.86 -30.54 15.26
C MET A 136 11.04 -30.35 16.55
N GLY A 137 10.77 -29.11 16.97
CA GLY A 137 9.97 -28.79 18.17
C GLY A 137 8.45 -28.94 18.01
N TYR A 138 7.96 -29.12 16.78
CA TYR A 138 6.54 -29.37 16.47
C TYR A 138 6.24 -30.84 16.14
N LEU A 139 7.26 -31.71 16.20
CA LEU A 139 7.15 -33.16 16.07
C LEU A 139 6.95 -33.81 17.45
N ASP A 140 5.88 -33.41 18.15
CA ASP A 140 5.29 -34.12 19.30
C ASP A 140 3.77 -33.80 19.36
#